data_AF-A0AA48H069-F1
#
_entry.id   AF-A0AA48H069-F1
#
_cell.length_a   1.000
_cell.length_b   1.000
_cell.length_c   1.000
_cell.angle_alpha   90.00
_cell.angle_beta   90.00
_cell.angle_gamma   90.00
#
_symmetry.space_group_name_H-M   'P 1'
#
loop_
_entity.id
_entity.type
_entity.pdbx_description
1 polymer ?
#
loop_
_entity_poly.entity_id
_entity_poly.type
_entity_poly.pdbx_seq_one_letter_code
_entity_poly.pdbx_strand_id
1 'polypeptide(L)'
;MISALLMLLVQANDLPECDEQAAEMGVQQEMNICAHRGYLIADAALNAQWRLTRQAMRERDSEADKPDWDDRPGYFDSLLEAQRAWIAYRDAHCRSEGYAARGGSLEPLLVSTCKTHLTELRTAQLRELAETY
;
A
#
# COMPACT_ATOMS: atom_id res chain seq x y z
N MET A 1 -34.66 2.55 15.27
CA MET A 1 -33.97 2.00 14.09
C MET A 1 -32.48 2.29 14.24
N ILE A 2 -31.73 1.35 14.82
CA ILE A 2 -30.29 1.50 15.04
C ILE A 2 -29.60 0.94 13.80
N SER A 3 -29.04 1.84 12.98
CA SER A 3 -28.30 1.48 11.78
C SER A 3 -26.95 0.90 12.21
N ALA A 4 -26.82 -0.43 12.15
CA ALA A 4 -25.55 -1.11 12.37
C ALA A 4 -24.61 -0.81 11.19
N LEU A 5 -23.66 0.09 11.42
CA LEU A 5 -22.53 0.30 10.52
C LEU A 5 -21.61 -0.92 10.66
N LEU A 6 -21.71 -1.87 9.73
CA LEU A 6 -20.77 -2.98 9.62
C LEU A 6 -19.38 -2.40 9.27
N MET A 7 -18.48 -2.34 10.24
CA MET A 7 -17.05 -2.21 9.97
C MET A 7 -16.58 -3.55 9.39
N LEU A 8 -16.32 -3.59 8.08
CA LEU A 8 -15.58 -4.67 7.45
C LEU A 8 -14.13 -4.60 7.92
N LEU A 9 -13.84 -5.30 9.01
CA LEU A 9 -12.48 -5.73 9.34
C LEU A 9 -12.14 -6.85 8.36
N VAL A 10 -11.20 -6.60 7.43
CA VAL A 10 -10.58 -7.67 6.64
C VAL A 10 -9.92 -8.63 7.63
N GLN A 11 -10.43 -9.86 7.67
CA GLN A 11 -9.91 -10.93 8.52
C GLN A 11 -8.68 -11.54 7.83
N ALA A 12 -7.75 -12.10 8.59
CA ALA A 12 -6.58 -12.82 8.03
C ALA A 12 -6.97 -14.02 7.13
N ASN A 13 -8.24 -14.43 7.13
CA ASN A 13 -8.83 -15.48 6.30
C ASN A 13 -9.04 -15.11 4.82
N ASP A 14 -8.76 -13.86 4.40
CA ASP A 14 -9.01 -13.42 3.01
C ASP A 14 -7.78 -13.53 2.08
N LEU A 15 -6.64 -14.02 2.58
CA LEU A 15 -5.45 -14.22 1.74
C LEU A 15 -5.59 -15.47 0.87
N PRO A 16 -5.18 -15.42 -0.41
CA PRO A 16 -5.21 -16.60 -1.26
C PRO A 16 -4.23 -17.66 -0.73
N GLU A 17 -4.67 -18.92 -0.71
CA GLU A 17 -3.80 -20.06 -0.41
C GLU A 17 -2.70 -20.16 -1.46
N CYS A 18 -1.46 -20.38 -1.02
CA CYS A 18 -0.28 -20.43 -1.86
C CYS A 18 0.50 -21.70 -1.50
N ASP A 19 0.77 -22.55 -2.49
CA ASP A 19 1.68 -23.69 -2.33
C ASP A 19 3.12 -23.22 -2.55
N GLU A 20 3.79 -22.90 -1.43
CA GLU A 20 5.16 -22.40 -1.44
C GLU A 20 6.14 -23.41 -2.06
N GLN A 21 5.93 -24.72 -1.84
CA GLN A 21 6.79 -25.75 -2.40
C GLN A 21 6.64 -25.84 -3.92
N ALA A 22 5.42 -25.80 -4.44
CA ALA A 22 5.16 -25.77 -5.87
C ALA A 22 5.69 -24.49 -6.53
N ALA A 23 5.57 -23.34 -5.85
CA ALA A 23 6.15 -22.08 -6.32
C ALA A 23 7.69 -22.15 -6.40
N GLU A 24 8.36 -22.71 -5.39
CA GLU A 24 9.81 -22.95 -5.38
C GLU A 24 10.26 -23.92 -6.49
N MET A 25 9.43 -24.89 -6.85
CA MET A 25 9.64 -25.78 -7.99
C MET A 25 9.36 -25.11 -9.36
N GLY A 26 8.96 -23.85 -9.39
CA GLY A 26 8.74 -23.09 -10.63
C GLY A 26 7.36 -23.30 -11.26
N VAL A 27 6.36 -23.81 -10.51
CA VAL A 27 4.98 -23.87 -11.00
C VAL A 27 4.44 -22.45 -11.12
N GLN A 28 4.40 -21.93 -12.35
CA GLN A 28 4.14 -20.51 -12.62
C GLN A 28 2.82 -19.99 -12.01
N GLN A 29 1.77 -20.81 -11.99
CA GLN A 29 0.50 -20.42 -11.37
C GLN A 29 0.68 -20.20 -9.86
N GLU A 30 1.36 -21.11 -9.17
CA GLU A 30 1.61 -20.98 -7.73
C GLU A 30 2.55 -19.81 -7.44
N MET A 31 3.59 -19.59 -8.26
CA MET A 31 4.43 -18.39 -8.15
C MET A 31 3.60 -17.10 -8.24
N ASN A 32 2.65 -17.02 -9.17
CA ASN A 32 1.76 -15.85 -9.32
C ASN A 32 0.88 -15.65 -8.07
N ILE A 33 0.31 -16.73 -7.54
CA ILE A 33 -0.57 -16.69 -6.36
C ILE A 33 0.23 -16.26 -5.13
N CYS A 34 1.38 -16.88 -4.90
CA CYS A 34 2.28 -16.56 -3.78
C CYS A 34 2.78 -15.10 -3.85
N ALA A 35 3.14 -14.60 -5.03
CA ALA A 35 3.53 -13.21 -5.19
C ALA A 35 2.37 -12.24 -4.93
N HIS A 36 1.16 -12.57 -5.38
CA HIS A 36 -0.03 -11.77 -5.08
C HIS A 36 -0.35 -11.75 -3.59
N ARG A 37 -0.26 -12.91 -2.91
CA ARG A 37 -0.38 -13.02 -1.45
C ARG A 37 0.64 -12.12 -0.74
N GLY A 38 1.90 -12.14 -1.19
CA GLY A 38 2.95 -11.26 -0.67
C GLY A 38 2.61 -9.78 -0.80
N TYR A 39 2.08 -9.37 -1.96
CA TYR A 39 1.60 -8.00 -2.16
C TYR A 39 0.47 -7.62 -1.19
N LEU A 40 -0.52 -8.50 -0.98
CA LEU A 40 -1.62 -8.23 -0.05
C LEU A 40 -1.13 -8.06 1.40
N ILE A 41 -0.13 -8.85 1.82
CA ILE A 41 0.51 -8.71 3.12
C ILE A 41 1.23 -7.35 3.24
N ALA A 42 2.00 -6.96 2.22
CA ALA A 42 2.66 -5.66 2.19
C ALA A 42 1.67 -4.49 2.19
N ASP A 43 0.56 -4.60 1.44
CA ASP A 43 -0.49 -3.57 1.40
C ASP A 43 -1.21 -3.45 2.74
N ALA A 44 -1.47 -4.57 3.44
CA ALA A 44 -2.00 -4.54 4.80
C ALA A 44 -1.05 -3.83 5.78
N ALA A 45 0.26 -4.08 5.69
CA ALA A 45 1.27 -3.40 6.49
C ALA A 45 1.32 -1.89 6.19
N LEU A 46 1.26 -1.50 4.91
CA LEU A 46 1.17 -0.09 4.52
C LEU A 46 -0.08 0.57 5.09
N ASN A 47 -1.25 -0.08 5.01
CA ASN A 47 -2.50 0.47 5.54
C ASN A 47 -2.48 0.58 7.07
N ALA A 48 -1.77 -0.32 7.76
CA ALA A 48 -1.53 -0.20 9.19
C ALA A 48 -0.67 1.02 9.51
N GLN A 49 0.46 1.19 8.82
CA GLN A 49 1.33 2.35 8.99
C GLN A 49 0.63 3.67 8.61
N TRP A 50 -0.17 3.67 7.54
CA TRP A 50 -0.96 4.84 7.11
C TRP A 50 -1.85 5.39 8.23
N ARG A 51 -2.49 4.51 9.02
CA ARG A 51 -3.33 4.94 10.15
C ARG A 51 -2.53 5.69 11.22
N LEU A 52 -1.29 5.26 11.49
CA LEU A 52 -0.40 5.92 12.43
C LEU A 52 0.08 7.26 11.88
N THR A 53 0.61 7.26 10.65
CA THR A 53 1.18 8.47 10.04
C THR A 53 0.12 9.55 9.81
N ARG A 54 -1.08 9.19 9.35
CA ARG A 54 -2.17 10.16 9.16
C ARG A 54 -2.63 10.78 10.47
N GLN A 55 -2.56 10.03 11.58
CA GLN A 55 -2.91 10.56 12.90
C GLN A 55 -1.85 11.58 13.33
N ALA A 56 -0.57 11.23 13.20
CA ALA A 56 0.54 12.15 13.52
C ALA A 56 0.45 13.46 12.69
N MET A 57 0.13 13.40 11.41
CA MET A 57 -0.07 14.61 10.60
C MET A 57 -1.23 15.48 11.08
N ARG A 58 -2.34 14.87 11.52
CA ARG A 58 -3.50 15.60 12.05
C ARG A 58 -3.19 16.25 13.39
N GLU A 59 -2.40 15.59 14.24
CA GLU A 59 -1.93 16.14 15.50
C GLU A 59 -1.05 17.38 15.22
N ARG A 60 -0.11 17.30 14.27
CA ARG A 60 0.68 18.46 13.83
C ARG A 60 -0.18 19.59 13.27
N ASP A 61 -1.18 19.29 12.45
CA ASP A 61 -2.11 20.30 11.95
C ASP A 61 -2.88 21.00 13.09
N SER A 62 -3.19 20.29 14.17
CA SER A 62 -3.88 20.86 15.34
C SER A 62 -2.99 21.71 16.24
N GLU A 63 -1.68 21.46 16.21
CA GLU A 63 -0.66 22.16 17.01
C GLU A 63 0.00 23.31 16.23
N ALA A 64 -0.20 23.37 14.92
CA ALA A 64 0.43 24.36 14.05
C ALA A 64 -0.12 25.78 14.34
N ASP A 65 0.78 26.71 14.68
CA ASP A 65 0.49 28.14 14.70
C ASP A 65 0.49 28.68 13.25
N LYS A 66 -0.63 28.49 12.55
CA LYS A 66 -0.79 28.87 11.15
C LYS A 66 -1.22 30.34 11.05
N PRO A 67 -0.41 31.23 10.43
CA PRO A 67 -0.80 32.62 10.23
C PRO A 67 -2.03 32.77 9.32
N ASP A 68 -2.87 33.78 9.56
CA ASP A 68 -4.08 34.05 8.77
C ASP A 68 -3.86 34.22 7.25
N TRP A 69 -2.64 34.61 6.85
CA TRP A 69 -2.29 34.78 5.44
C TRP A 69 -1.93 33.49 4.71
N ASP A 70 -1.71 32.39 5.44
CA ASP A 70 -1.33 31.11 4.87
C ASP A 70 -2.58 30.26 4.57
N ASP A 71 -2.92 30.14 3.29
CA ASP A 71 -4.06 29.36 2.79
C ASP A 71 -3.67 27.96 2.28
N ARG A 72 -2.39 27.59 2.39
CA ARG A 72 -1.90 26.29 1.90
C ARG A 72 -2.49 25.11 2.69
N PRO A 73 -2.59 23.91 2.09
CA PRO A 73 -3.06 22.72 2.80
C PRO A 73 -2.16 22.35 3.97
N GLY A 74 -2.75 21.76 5.01
CA GLY A 74 -2.02 21.22 6.16
C GLY A 74 -1.21 19.96 5.82
N TYR A 75 -0.51 19.45 6.82
CA TYR A 75 0.26 18.21 6.76
C TYR A 75 -0.60 17.02 6.31
N PHE A 76 -1.79 16.84 6.88
CA PHE A 76 -2.64 15.70 6.54
C PHE A 76 -3.16 15.75 5.10
N ASP A 77 -3.66 16.90 4.66
CA ASP A 77 -4.22 17.04 3.32
C ASP A 77 -3.14 16.88 2.24
N SER A 78 -1.96 17.47 2.47
CA SER A 78 -0.79 17.31 1.59
C SER A 78 -0.32 15.85 1.54
N LEU A 79 -0.27 15.17 2.68
CA LEU A 79 0.10 13.75 2.73
C LEU A 79 -0.95 12.86 2.04
N LEU A 80 -2.24 13.15 2.19
CA LEU A 80 -3.33 12.41 1.55
C LEU A 80 -3.25 12.54 0.03
N GLU A 81 -2.99 13.75 -0.48
CA GLU A 81 -2.74 13.98 -1.90
C GLU A 81 -1.54 13.14 -2.39
N ALA A 82 -0.40 13.23 -1.70
CA ALA A 82 0.79 12.47 -2.03
C ALA A 82 0.55 10.94 -2.02
N GLN A 83 -0.22 10.43 -1.06
CA GLN A 83 -0.53 9.01 -0.95
C GLN A 83 -1.40 8.52 -2.13
N ARG A 84 -2.38 9.32 -2.58
CA ARG A 84 -3.21 9.00 -3.75
C ARG A 84 -2.40 9.01 -5.03
N ALA A 85 -1.54 10.03 -5.21
CA ALA A 85 -0.63 10.10 -6.34
C ALA A 85 0.34 8.91 -6.38
N TRP A 86 0.85 8.50 -5.21
CA TRP A 86 1.72 7.33 -5.08
C TRP A 86 1.02 6.03 -5.50
N ILE A 87 -0.24 5.81 -5.14
CA ILE A 87 -1.00 4.61 -5.58
C ILE A 87 -1.09 4.56 -7.11
N ALA A 88 -1.44 5.70 -7.74
CA ALA A 88 -1.52 5.80 -9.20
C ALA A 88 -0.15 5.54 -9.85
N TYR A 89 0.92 6.09 -9.28
CA TYR A 89 2.30 5.82 -9.70
C TYR A 89 2.63 4.33 -9.60
N ARG A 90 2.43 3.69 -8.43
CA ARG A 90 2.71 2.27 -8.20
C ARG A 90 2.02 1.40 -9.24
N ASP A 91 0.74 1.63 -9.46
CA ASP A 91 -0.05 0.79 -10.36
C ASP A 91 0.28 1.02 -11.84
N ALA A 92 0.67 2.23 -12.25
CA ALA A 92 1.14 2.51 -13.60
C ALA A 92 2.55 1.95 -13.83
N HIS A 93 3.46 2.18 -12.88
CA HIS A 93 4.84 1.73 -12.92
C HIS A 93 4.93 0.19 -12.96
N CYS A 94 4.28 -0.51 -12.01
CA CYS A 94 4.35 -1.96 -11.97
C CYS A 94 3.66 -2.65 -13.15
N ARG A 95 2.66 -2.01 -13.77
CA ARG A 95 2.11 -2.48 -15.05
C ARG A 95 3.14 -2.38 -16.17
N SER A 96 3.91 -1.29 -16.22
CA SER A 96 4.98 -1.12 -17.20
C SER A 96 6.09 -2.15 -17.01
N GLU A 97 6.49 -2.44 -15.77
CA GLU A 97 7.49 -3.50 -15.49
C GLU A 97 6.98 -4.88 -15.90
N GLY A 98 5.71 -5.19 -15.61
CA GLY A 98 5.07 -6.43 -16.01
C GLY A 98 5.07 -6.69 -17.52
N TYR A 99 5.14 -5.63 -18.33
CA TYR A 99 5.17 -5.76 -19.79
C TYR A 99 6.44 -6.40 -20.34
N ALA A 100 7.46 -6.63 -19.53
CA ALA A 100 8.56 -7.53 -19.90
C ALA A 100 8.06 -8.95 -20.24
N ALA A 101 6.91 -9.37 -19.69
CA ALA A 101 6.26 -10.64 -19.97
C ALA A 101 4.85 -10.48 -20.55
N ARG A 102 4.58 -9.39 -21.28
CA ARG A 102 3.23 -8.97 -21.69
C ARG A 102 2.42 -10.11 -22.34
N GLY A 103 1.26 -10.40 -21.76
CA GLY A 103 0.33 -11.44 -22.21
C GLY A 103 0.76 -12.88 -21.86
N GLY A 104 1.92 -13.05 -21.22
CA GLY A 104 2.43 -14.34 -20.77
C GLY A 104 2.04 -14.64 -19.32
N SER A 105 2.19 -15.91 -18.92
CA SER A 105 1.89 -16.39 -17.57
C SER A 105 2.81 -15.82 -16.49
N LEU A 106 3.94 -15.20 -16.88
CA LEU A 106 4.91 -14.56 -15.99
C LEU A 106 4.53 -13.11 -15.62
N GLU A 107 3.68 -12.43 -16.39
CA GLU A 107 3.30 -11.02 -16.13
C GLU A 107 2.72 -10.79 -14.72
N PRO A 108 1.78 -11.61 -14.20
CA PRO A 108 1.23 -11.40 -12.86
C PRO A 108 2.26 -11.49 -11.74
N LEU A 109 3.26 -12.37 -11.87
CA LEU A 109 4.39 -12.47 -10.95
C LEU A 109 5.19 -11.17 -10.93
N LEU A 110 5.59 -10.66 -12.09
CA LEU A 110 6.36 -9.43 -12.20
C LEU A 110 5.61 -8.23 -11.61
N VAL A 111 4.32 -8.08 -11.95
CA VAL A 111 3.48 -7.00 -11.43
C VAL A 111 3.37 -7.07 -9.90
N SER A 112 3.09 -8.26 -9.35
CA SER A 112 2.90 -8.42 -7.91
C SER A 112 4.19 -8.18 -7.14
N THR A 113 5.33 -8.69 -7.63
CA THR A 113 6.65 -8.46 -7.02
C THR A 113 7.03 -6.98 -7.01
N CYS A 114 6.82 -6.25 -8.11
CA CYS A 114 7.02 -4.80 -8.15
C CYS A 114 6.15 -4.07 -7.11
N LYS A 115 4.86 -4.44 -7.04
CA LYS A 115 3.92 -3.82 -6.09
C LYS A 115 4.34 -4.06 -4.65
N THR A 116 4.79 -5.27 -4.31
CA THR A 116 5.34 -5.57 -2.98
C THR A 116 6.50 -4.64 -2.65
N HIS A 117 7.52 -4.59 -3.51
CA HIS A 117 8.71 -3.77 -3.30
C HIS A 117 8.38 -2.28 -3.08
N LEU A 118 7.59 -1.68 -3.97
CA LEU A 118 7.22 -0.27 -3.83
C LEU A 118 6.37 -0.01 -2.57
N THR A 119 5.51 -0.95 -2.19
CA THR A 119 4.66 -0.85 -1.00
C THR A 119 5.47 -0.90 0.28
N GLU A 120 6.49 -1.76 0.35
CA GLU A 120 7.43 -1.81 1.48
C GLU A 120 8.23 -0.51 1.60
N LEU A 121 8.77 0.00 0.49
CA LEU A 121 9.47 1.30 0.47
C LEU A 121 8.57 2.44 0.95
N ARG A 122 7.33 2.49 0.48
CA ARG A 122 6.38 3.52 0.92
C ARG A 122 6.01 3.37 2.39
N THR A 123 5.90 2.15 2.89
CA THR A 123 5.66 1.88 4.31
C THR A 123 6.79 2.45 5.16
N ALA A 124 8.05 2.28 4.74
CA ALA A 124 9.20 2.88 5.42
C ALA A 124 9.16 4.41 5.40
N GLN A 125 8.87 5.02 4.25
CA GLN A 125 8.70 6.49 4.16
C GLN A 125 7.59 7.02 5.08
N LEU A 126 6.44 6.34 5.13
CA LEU A 126 5.33 6.72 6.01
C LEU A 126 5.73 6.59 7.49
N ARG A 127 6.52 5.58 7.85
CA ARG A 127 7.04 5.40 9.20
C ARG A 127 7.98 6.54 9.59
N GLU A 128 8.94 6.86 8.73
CA GLU A 128 9.87 7.97 8.95
C GLU A 128 9.13 9.30 9.14
N LEU A 129 8.11 9.57 8.32
CA LEU A 129 7.26 10.76 8.48
C LEU A 129 6.56 10.81 9.85
N ALA A 130 6.20 9.68 10.43
CA ALA A 130 5.53 9.59 11.74
C ALA A 130 6.52 9.69 12.92
N GLU A 131 7.76 9.22 12.76
CA GLU A 131 8.74 9.09 13.85
C GLU A 131 9.77 10.22 13.92
N THR A 132 10.11 10.84 12.78
CA THR A 132 11.29 11.73 12.68
C THR A 132 10.95 13.22 12.80
N TYR A 133 9.68 13.61 12.74
CA TYR A 133 9.27 15.01 12.69
C TYR A 133 8.21 15.38 13.73
#